data_AF-A0A972QH41-F1
#
_entry.id   AF-A0A972QH41-F1
#
_cell.length_a   1.000
_cell.length_b   1.000
_cell.length_c   1.000
_cell.angle_alpha   90.00
_cell.angle_beta   90.00
_cell.angle_gamma   90.00
#
_symmetry.space_group_name_H-M   'P 1'
#
loop_
_entity.id
_entity.type
_entity.pdbx_description
1 polymer ?
#
loop_
_entity_poly.entity_id
_entity_poly.type
_entity_poly.pdbx_seq_one_letter_code
_entity_poly.pdbx_strand_id
1 'polypeptide(L)' 'MDISTLVTKRELGQFFTKNSDYILNGLERFVVGKEVTDPFAGGGDLMEWAMRNKAKN' A
#
# COMPACT_ATOMS: atom_id res chain seq x y z
N MET A 1 -20.70 -15.19 21.47
CA MET A 1 -19.27 -14.82 21.31
C MET A 1 -19.16 -14.28 19.91
N ASP A 2 -18.88 -12.99 19.76
CA ASP A 2 -18.74 -12.39 18.43
C ASP A 2 -17.46 -12.92 17.78
N ILE A 3 -17.58 -13.55 16.61
CA ILE A 3 -16.45 -14.12 15.87
C ILE A 3 -15.54 -12.99 15.35
N SER A 4 -16.05 -11.76 15.25
CA SER A 4 -15.31 -10.59 14.80
C SER A 4 -14.15 -10.17 15.73
N THR A 5 -14.14 -10.63 16.99
CA THR A 5 -13.10 -10.26 17.98
C THR A 5 -11.92 -11.24 18.06
N LEU A 6 -11.96 -12.36 17.33
CA LEU A 6 -10.95 -13.43 17.42
C LEU A 6 -9.94 -13.45 16.27
N VAL A 7 -10.17 -12.70 15.19
CA VAL A 7 -9.27 -12.73 14.03
C VAL A 7 -8.30 -11.55 14.08
N THR A 8 -7.03 -11.85 14.27
CA THR A 8 -5.94 -10.88 14.29
C THR A 8 -5.54 -10.46 12.87
N LYS A 9 -4.94 -9.27 12.72
CA LYS A 9 -4.37 -8.80 11.44
C LYS A 9 -3.45 -9.83 10.79
N ARG A 10 -2.71 -10.58 11.61
CA ARG A 10 -1.81 -11.64 11.17
C ARG A 10 -2.56 -12.79 10.52
N GLU A 11 -3.68 -13.22 11.10
CA GLU A 11 -4.50 -14.31 10.57
C GLU A 11 -5.22 -13.90 9.28
N LEU A 12 -5.51 -12.61 9.12
CA LEU A 12 -6.04 -12.05 7.87
C LEU A 12 -4.96 -11.79 6.80
N GLY A 13 -3.68 -12.03 7.09
CA GLY A 13 -2.58 -11.74 6.17
C GLY A 13 -2.40 -10.23 5.88
N GLN A 14 -2.91 -9.36 6.75
CA GLN A 14 -2.88 -7.91 6.57
C GLN A 14 -1.53 -7.33 7.02
N PHE A 15 -0.52 -7.48 6.17
CA PHE A 15 0.78 -6.84 6.34
C PHE A 15 0.82 -5.53 5.57
N PHE A 16 1.05 -4.42 6.28
CA PHE A 16 1.11 -3.10 5.67
C PHE A 16 2.56 -2.66 5.49
N THR A 17 2.85 -2.07 4.32
CA THR A 17 4.15 -1.48 4.03
C THR A 17 4.38 -0.30 4.98
N LYS A 18 5.54 -0.28 5.63
CA LYS A 18 6.04 0.87 6.39
C LYS A 18 7.32 1.38 5.75
N ASN A 19 7.60 2.67 5.88
CA ASN A 19 8.77 3.31 5.29
C ASN A 19 8.84 3.12 3.76
N SER A 20 7.71 3.31 3.06
CA SER A 20 7.60 3.12 1.60
C SER A 20 8.66 3.91 0.82
N ASP A 21 9.02 5.12 1.28
CA ASP A 21 10.06 5.94 0.65
C ASP A 21 11.44 5.26 0.66
N TYR A 22 11.77 4.50 1.71
CA TYR A 22 13.01 3.74 1.81
C TYR A 22 12.96 2.47 0.95
N ILE A 23 11.88 1.70 1.05
CA ILE A 23 11.74 0.41 0.35
C ILE A 23 11.69 0.59 -1.16
N LEU A 24 11.00 1.64 -1.62
CA LEU A 24 10.74 1.87 -3.04
C LEU A 24 11.69 2.90 -3.66
N ASN A 25 12.77 3.25 -2.96
CA ASN A 25 13.75 4.21 -3.44
C ASN A 25 14.31 3.80 -4.82
N GLY A 26 14.24 4.70 -5.80
CA GLY A 26 14.71 4.45 -7.17
C GLY A 26 13.68 3.78 -8.08
N LEU A 27 12.48 3.47 -7.57
CA LEU A 27 11.39 2.88 -8.35
C LEU A 27 10.37 3.90 -8.88
N GLU A 28 10.55 5.19 -8.60
CA GLU A 28 9.61 6.26 -8.91
C GLU A 28 9.33 6.31 -10.43
N ARG A 29 10.37 6.10 -11.25
CA ARG A 29 10.25 6.07 -12.72
C ARG A 29 9.22 5.08 -13.26
N PHE A 30 8.87 4.05 -12.49
CA PHE A 30 7.91 3.04 -12.90
C PHE A 30 6.46 3.47 -12.70
N VAL A 31 6.21 4.49 -11.87
CA VAL A 31 4.85 4.98 -11.57
C VAL A 31 4.58 6.37 -12.14
N VAL A 32 5.61 7.19 -12.41
CA VAL A 32 5.44 8.54 -12.96
C VAL A 32 4.55 8.55 -14.20
N GLY A 33 3.47 9.32 -14.15
CA GLY A 33 2.55 9.57 -15.25
C GLY A 33 1.62 8.41 -15.60
N LYS A 34 1.66 7.30 -14.85
CA LYS A 34 0.81 6.11 -15.06
C LYS A 34 -0.38 6.11 -14.13
N GLU A 35 -1.49 5.55 -14.60
CA GLU A 35 -2.62 5.19 -13.74
C GLU A 35 -2.22 3.97 -12.91
N VAL A 36 -2.39 4.07 -11.59
CA VAL A 36 -1.99 3.02 -10.64
C VAL A 36 -3.22 2.54 -9.90
N THR A 37 -3.33 1.23 -9.72
CA THR A 37 -4.39 0.60 -8.93
C THR A 37 -3.76 -0.43 -8.01
N ASP A 38 -3.99 -0.28 -6.70
CA ASP A 38 -3.64 -1.29 -5.71
C ASP A 38 -4.93 -1.99 -5.23
N PRO A 39 -5.24 -3.21 -5.70
CA PRO A 39 -6.44 -3.93 -5.32
C PRO A 39 -6.44 -4.39 -3.85
N PHE A 40 -5.31 -4.22 -3.15
CA PHE A 40 -5.12 -4.60 -1.75
C PHE A 40 -4.48 -3.46 -0.96
N ALA A 41 -4.85 -2.21 -1.27
CA ALA A 41 -4.22 -0.99 -0.73
C ALA A 41 -4.09 -0.95 0.80
N GLY A 42 -4.95 -1.66 1.53
CA GLY A 42 -4.80 -1.80 2.98
C GLY A 42 -4.80 -0.44 3.68
N GLY A 43 -3.66 -0.05 4.26
CA GLY A 43 -3.43 1.25 4.90
C GLY A 43 -3.24 2.43 3.94
N GLY A 44 -3.13 2.19 2.63
CA GLY A 44 -2.98 3.22 1.60
C GLY A 44 -1.54 3.66 1.35
N ASP A 45 -0.57 3.22 2.14
CA ASP A 45 0.82 3.70 2.13
C ASP A 45 1.49 3.60 0.74
N LEU A 46 1.17 2.57 -0.04
CA LEU A 46 1.70 2.37 -1.39
C LEU A 46 1.06 3.32 -2.41
N MET A 47 -0.26 3.50 -2.33
CA MET A 47 -0.99 4.44 -3.19
C MET A 47 -0.55 5.87 -2.89
N GLU A 48 -0.41 6.23 -1.61
CA GLU A 48 0.12 7.54 -1.22
C GLU A 48 1.54 7.76 -1.73
N TRP A 49 2.42 6.76 -1.60
CA TRP A 49 3.77 6.83 -2.16
C TRP A 49 3.73 7.04 -3.69
N ALA A 50 2.90 6.28 -4.41
CA ALA A 50 2.80 6.39 -5.86
C ALA A 50 2.32 7.78 -6.29
N MET A 51 1.30 8.33 -5.61
CA MET A 51 0.77 9.66 -5.91
C MET A 51 1.78 10.78 -5.61
N ARG A 52 2.52 10.70 -4.50
CA ARG A 52 3.65 11.63 -4.23
C ARG A 52 4.72 11.56 -5.31
N ASN A 53 4.89 10.38 -5.92
CA ASN A 53 5.81 10.13 -7.03
C ASN A 53 5.16 10.30 -8.41
N LYS A 54 4.14 11.16 -8.51
CA LYS A 54 3.53 11.65 -9.75
C LYS A 54 2.81 10.56 -10.56
N ALA A 55 2.31 9.51 -9.90
CA ALA A 55 1.28 8.66 -10.49
C ALA A 55 -0.01 9.47 -10.78
N LYS A 56 -0.85 8.93 -11.65
CA LYS A 56 -2.19 9.45 -11.96
C LYS A 56 -3.22 8.59 -11.24
N ASN A 57 -4.31 9.24 -10.86
CA ASN A 57 -5.48 8.60 -10.28
C ASN A 57 -6.50 8.29 -11.37
#